data_AF-A0A8S4RZ96-F1
#
_entry.id   AF-A0A8S4RZ96-F1
#
_cell.length_a   1.000
_cell.length_b   1.000
_cell.length_c   1.000
_cell.angle_alpha   90.00
_cell.angle_beta   90.00
_cell.angle_gamma   90.00
#
_symmetry.space_group_name_H-M   'P 1'
#
loop_
_entity.id
_entity.type
_entity.pdbx_description
1 polymer ?
#
loop_
_entity_poly.entity_id
_entity_poly.type
_entity_poly.pdbx_seq_one_letter_code
_entity_poly.pdbx_strand_id
1 'polypeptide(L)'
;LDYKIRLQDAVFQQKADKIKLALERMREANIKKLFIKAFSTDGSSKSLLVDEKMTCGYVARLLADKNHVTMEPKWAIVEHLPDLHMERVYEDHEMLVDNLMLWTRESKNRILFAERPDKISLFQNPEKFLLTEDDRGMKILI
;
A
#
# COMPACT_ATOMS: atom_id res chain seq x y z
N LEU A 1 -45.14 -29.39 -0.41
CA LEU A 1 -44.22 -29.15 -1.55
C LEU A 1 -43.11 -28.17 -1.13
N ASP A 2 -43.46 -27.00 -0.59
CA ASP A 2 -42.53 -25.99 -0.03
C ASP A 2 -41.50 -26.47 0.97
N TYR A 3 -41.85 -27.42 1.85
CA TYR A 3 -40.91 -27.94 2.83
C TYR A 3 -39.74 -28.71 2.17
N LYS A 4 -40.03 -29.48 1.11
CA LYS A 4 -38.98 -30.20 0.36
C LYS A 4 -38.10 -29.24 -0.44
N ILE A 5 -38.69 -28.19 -1.02
CA ILE A 5 -37.94 -27.15 -1.75
C ILE A 5 -36.97 -26.44 -0.80
N ARG A 6 -37.44 -25.99 0.37
CA ARG A 6 -36.58 -25.33 1.38
C ARG A 6 -35.44 -26.23 1.88
N LEU A 7 -35.67 -27.53 2.01
CA LEU A 7 -34.62 -28.49 2.36
C LEU A 7 -33.60 -28.67 1.24
N GLN A 8 -34.03 -28.73 -0.02
CA GLN A 8 -33.13 -28.76 -1.17
C GLN A 8 -32.29 -27.48 -1.27
N ASP A 9 -32.90 -26.32 -1.07
CA ASP A 9 -32.21 -25.03 -1.06
C ASP A 9 -31.17 -24.97 0.05
N ALA A 10 -31.52 -25.40 1.27
CA ALA A 10 -30.58 -25.45 2.39
C ALA A 10 -29.38 -26.38 2.10
N VAL A 11 -29.62 -27.54 1.48
CA VAL A 11 -28.56 -28.47 1.06
C VAL A 11 -27.69 -27.86 -0.05
N PHE A 12 -28.30 -27.12 -1.00
CA PHE A 12 -27.57 -26.43 -2.06
C PHE A 12 -26.70 -25.31 -1.49
N GLN A 13 -27.23 -24.48 -0.59
CA GLN A 13 -26.48 -23.44 0.11
C GLN A 13 -25.33 -24.04 0.91
N GLN A 14 -25.57 -25.12 1.68
CA GLN A 14 -24.50 -25.78 2.43
C GLN A 14 -23.38 -26.32 1.53
N LYS A 15 -23.71 -26.83 0.34
CA LYS A 15 -22.71 -27.23 -0.66
C LYS A 15 -21.95 -26.02 -1.22
N ALA A 16 -22.65 -24.93 -1.55
CA ALA A 16 -22.06 -23.69 -2.05
C ALA A 16 -21.10 -23.07 -1.01
N ASP A 17 -21.49 -23.02 0.26
CA ASP A 17 -20.66 -22.51 1.35
C ASP A 17 -19.38 -23.32 1.53
N LYS A 18 -19.46 -24.65 1.45
CA LYS A 18 -18.28 -25.53 1.50
C LYS A 18 -17.33 -25.29 0.33
N ILE A 19 -17.86 -25.09 -0.88
CA ILE A 19 -17.06 -24.77 -2.07
C ILE A 19 -16.38 -23.41 -1.89
N LYS A 20 -17.13 -22.39 -1.47
CA LYS A 20 -16.61 -21.04 -1.22
C LYS A 20 -15.46 -21.06 -0.20
N LEU A 21 -15.66 -21.75 0.93
CA LEU A 21 -14.63 -21.90 1.96
C LEU A 21 -13.39 -22.61 1.41
N ALA A 22 -13.55 -23.67 0.62
CA ALA A 22 -12.42 -24.37 0.02
C ALA A 22 -11.62 -23.47 -0.95
N LEU A 23 -12.31 -22.67 -1.77
CA LEU A 23 -11.68 -21.70 -2.68
C LEU A 23 -10.94 -20.60 -1.91
N GLU A 24 -11.52 -20.09 -0.83
CA GLU A 24 -10.86 -19.11 0.05
C GLU A 24 -9.59 -19.70 0.68
N ARG A 25 -9.64 -20.94 1.20
CA ARG A 25 -8.48 -21.63 1.76
C ARG A 25 -7.38 -21.88 0.72
N MET A 26 -7.75 -22.28 -0.49
CA MET A 26 -6.79 -22.46 -1.59
C MET A 26 -6.13 -21.13 -1.95
N ARG A 27 -6.89 -20.03 -1.99
CA ARG A 27 -6.35 -18.69 -2.23
C ARG A 27 -5.42 -18.23 -1.11
N GLU A 28 -5.77 -18.50 0.15
CA GLU A 28 -4.91 -18.21 1.31
C GLU A 28 -3.59 -18.99 1.30
N ALA A 29 -3.63 -20.25 0.87
CA ALA A 29 -2.45 -21.10 0.79
C ALA A 29 -1.46 -20.64 -0.29
N ASN A 30 -1.94 -19.94 -1.34
CA ASN A 30 -1.12 -19.49 -2.45
C ASN A 30 -0.67 -18.02 -2.33
N ILE A 31 -0.78 -17.42 -1.14
CA ILE A 31 -0.36 -16.03 -0.91
C ILE A 31 1.15 -15.90 -1.12
N LYS A 32 1.54 -15.09 -2.11
CA LYS A 32 2.94 -14.78 -2.37
C LYS A 32 3.52 -13.92 -1.25
N LYS A 33 4.73 -14.26 -0.80
CA LYS A 33 5.47 -13.53 0.23
C LYS A 33 6.84 -13.10 -0.29
N LEU A 34 7.26 -11.90 0.05
CA LEU A 34 8.59 -11.36 -0.25
C LEU A 34 9.26 -10.91 1.05
N PHE A 35 10.54 -11.24 1.19
CA PHE A 35 11.36 -10.70 2.26
C PHE A 35 12.03 -9.42 1.76
N ILE A 36 11.62 -8.28 2.30
CA ILE A 36 12.13 -6.97 1.89
C ILE A 36 13.10 -6.42 2.94
N LYS A 37 13.99 -5.53 2.50
CA LYS A 37 14.84 -4.72 3.37
C LYS A 37 14.57 -3.24 3.08
N ALA A 38 14.04 -2.53 4.07
CA ALA A 38 13.81 -1.09 3.98
C ALA A 38 14.95 -0.33 4.68
N PHE A 39 15.46 0.72 4.05
CA PHE A 39 16.52 1.58 4.58
C PHE A 39 15.95 2.88 5.11
N SER A 40 16.40 3.29 6.29
CA SER A 40 16.05 4.58 6.89
C SER A 40 17.07 5.66 6.48
N THR A 41 16.72 6.93 6.65
CA THR A 41 17.59 8.08 6.28
C THR A 41 18.87 8.16 7.11
N ASP A 42 18.88 7.57 8.31
CA ASP A 42 20.06 7.45 9.18
C ASP A 42 21.03 6.32 8.74
N GLY A 43 20.74 5.64 7.62
CA GLY A 43 21.51 4.52 7.11
C GLY A 43 21.21 3.18 7.78
N SER A 44 20.33 3.16 8.80
CA SER A 44 19.84 1.91 9.39
C SER A 44 18.92 1.18 8.42
N SER A 45 18.63 -0.09 8.72
CA SER A 45 17.71 -0.87 7.90
C SER A 45 16.92 -1.88 8.70
N LYS A 46 15.72 -2.19 8.24
CA LYS A 46 14.84 -3.19 8.84
C LYS A 46 14.26 -4.09 7.76
N SER A 47 14.24 -5.37 8.05
CA SER A 47 13.63 -6.35 7.14
C SER A 47 12.23 -6.72 7.57
N LEU A 48 11.33 -6.95 6.62
CA LEU A 48 9.96 -7.41 6.84
C LEU A 48 9.65 -8.53 5.87
N LEU A 49 8.85 -9.50 6.32
CA LEU A 49 8.16 -10.43 5.44
C LEU A 49 6.83 -9.77 5.07
N VAL A 50 6.68 -9.40 3.80
CA VAL A 50 5.45 -8.81 3.26
C VAL A 50 4.76 -9.80 2.35
N ASP A 51 3.44 -9.69 2.22
CA ASP A 51 2.67 -10.49 1.29
C ASP A 51 1.95 -9.65 0.25
N GLU A 52 1.44 -10.31 -0.79
CA GLU A 52 0.77 -9.66 -1.93
C GLU A 52 -0.53 -8.93 -1.58
N LYS A 53 -0.99 -8.98 -0.33
CA LYS A 53 -2.16 -8.23 0.13
C LYS A 53 -1.79 -6.96 0.90
N MET A 54 -0.51 -6.74 1.18
CA MET A 54 -0.05 -5.58 1.95
C MET A 54 0.14 -4.34 1.08
N THR A 55 -0.55 -3.26 1.45
CA THR A 55 -0.36 -1.95 0.83
C THR A 55 0.89 -1.24 1.36
N CYS A 56 1.41 -0.28 0.61
CA CYS A 56 2.56 0.54 1.01
C CYS A 56 2.28 1.29 2.33
N GLY A 57 1.06 1.81 2.52
CA GLY A 57 0.67 2.48 3.77
C GLY A 57 0.67 1.55 4.98
N TYR A 58 0.23 0.30 4.82
CA TYR A 58 0.31 -0.69 5.89
C TYR A 58 1.77 -1.07 6.21
N VAL A 59 2.60 -1.28 5.19
CA VAL A 59 4.03 -1.57 5.38
C VAL A 59 4.75 -0.39 6.03
N ALA A 60 4.43 0.86 5.67
CA ALA A 60 4.99 2.05 6.31
C ALA A 60 4.67 2.10 7.81
N ARG A 61 3.44 1.74 8.20
CA ARG A 61 3.04 1.64 9.61
C ARG A 61 3.84 0.56 10.35
N LEU A 62 3.99 -0.63 9.77
CA LEU A 62 4.81 -1.69 10.37
C LEU A 62 6.27 -1.24 10.56
N LEU A 63 6.82 -0.49 9.61
CA LEU A 63 8.17 0.07 9.72
C LEU A 63 8.23 1.17 10.78
N ALA A 64 7.22 2.02 10.91
CA ALA A 64 7.15 3.03 11.98
C ALA A 64 7.19 2.36 13.36
N ASP A 65 6.34 1.35 13.59
CA ASP A 65 6.30 0.57 14.82
C ASP A 65 7.68 -0.07 15.12
N LYS A 66 8.31 -0.66 14.09
CA LYS A 66 9.61 -1.32 14.22
C LYS A 66 10.76 -0.34 14.43
N ASN A 67 10.63 0.91 13.98
CA ASN A 67 11.58 2.00 14.20
C ASN A 67 11.31 2.78 15.51
N HIS A 68 10.26 2.44 16.24
CA HIS A 68 9.84 3.18 17.45
C HIS A 68 9.58 4.67 17.16
N VAL A 69 9.05 4.97 15.97
CA VAL A 69 8.60 6.32 15.60
C VAL A 69 7.08 6.37 15.55
N THR A 70 6.51 7.49 15.96
CA THR A 70 5.07 7.72 15.83
C THR A 70 4.69 7.82 14.36
N MET A 71 3.72 7.02 13.92
CA MET A 71 3.22 7.09 12.55
C MET A 71 2.51 8.42 12.29
N GLU A 72 2.93 9.10 11.22
CA GLU A 72 2.40 10.37 10.74
C GLU A 72 2.20 10.29 9.22
N PRO A 73 1.28 11.09 8.62
CA PRO A 73 0.96 11.00 7.19
C PRO A 73 2.14 11.21 6.23
N LYS A 74 3.18 11.93 6.67
CA LYS A 74 4.42 12.18 5.91
C LYS A 74 5.34 10.97 5.80
N TRP A 75 5.17 9.93 6.64
CA TRP A 75 5.97 8.72 6.50
C TRP A 75 5.53 7.94 5.27
N ALA A 76 6.51 7.48 4.49
CA ALA A 76 6.25 6.81 3.23
C ALA A 76 7.23 5.66 2.95
N ILE A 77 6.78 4.76 2.08
CA ILE A 77 7.65 3.84 1.35
C ILE A 77 8.12 4.58 0.10
N VAL A 78 9.43 4.68 -0.07
CA VAL A 78 10.04 5.34 -1.23
C VAL A 78 10.82 4.31 -2.01
N GLU A 79 10.57 4.24 -3.31
CA GLU A 79 11.41 3.54 -4.27
C GLU A 79 12.56 4.44 -4.69
N HIS A 80 13.79 3.97 -4.49
CA HIS A 80 14.98 4.61 -5.02
C HIS A 80 15.48 3.82 -6.23
N LEU A 81 15.73 4.52 -7.34
CA LEU A 81 16.11 3.99 -8.65
C LEU A 81 17.51 4.51 -9.02
N PRO A 82 18.60 3.91 -8.53
CA PRO A 82 19.94 4.47 -8.67
C PRO A 82 20.38 4.61 -10.13
N ASP A 83 20.07 3.62 -10.97
CA ASP A 83 20.48 3.62 -12.38
C ASP A 83 19.77 4.74 -13.18
N LEU A 84 18.63 5.25 -12.69
CA LEU A 84 17.90 6.38 -13.27
C LEU A 84 18.14 7.71 -12.53
N HIS A 85 18.87 7.69 -11.41
CA HIS A 85 19.07 8.85 -10.53
C HIS A 85 17.76 9.47 -10.04
N MET A 86 16.77 8.63 -9.75
CA MET A 86 15.43 9.05 -9.37
C MET A 86 14.96 8.39 -8.07
N GLU A 87 13.96 8.99 -7.46
CA GLU A 87 13.16 8.37 -6.43
C GLU A 87 11.67 8.65 -6.66
N ARG A 88 10.83 7.74 -6.16
CA ARG A 88 9.38 7.84 -6.23
C ARG A 88 8.77 7.47 -4.88
N VAL A 89 7.88 8.31 -4.40
CA VAL A 89 7.04 7.99 -3.23
C VAL A 89 5.92 7.06 -3.71
N TYR A 90 5.76 5.89 -3.09
CA TYR A 90 4.58 5.06 -3.33
C TYR A 90 3.37 5.66 -2.60
N GLU A 91 2.22 5.62 -3.26
CA GLU A 91 0.95 5.96 -2.64
C GLU A 91 0.52 4.87 -1.65
N ASP A 92 -0.15 5.27 -0.57
CA ASP A 92 -0.46 4.36 0.55
C ASP A 92 -1.35 3.18 0.17
N HIS A 93 -2.11 3.31 -0.92
CA HIS A 93 -3.04 2.31 -1.43
C HIS A 93 -2.38 1.32 -2.40
N GLU A 94 -1.16 1.60 -2.88
CA GLU A 94 -0.45 0.71 -3.82
C GLU A 94 -0.02 -0.57 -3.13
N MET A 95 -0.10 -1.69 -3.84
CA MET A 95 0.36 -3.00 -3.35
C MET A 95 1.87 -3.09 -3.49
N LEU A 96 2.58 -3.31 -2.38
CA LEU A 96 4.06 -3.25 -2.41
C LEU A 96 4.66 -4.40 -3.22
N VAL A 97 4.15 -5.62 -3.03
CA VAL A 97 4.67 -6.81 -3.72
C VAL A 97 4.48 -6.69 -5.24
N ASP A 98 3.33 -6.19 -5.71
CA ASP A 98 3.08 -6.02 -7.14
C ASP A 98 4.09 -5.06 -7.78
N ASN A 99 4.38 -3.94 -7.11
CA ASN A 99 5.38 -2.98 -7.57
C ASN A 99 6.80 -3.59 -7.57
N LEU A 100 7.19 -4.29 -6.50
CA LEU A 100 8.52 -4.93 -6.43
C LEU A 100 8.72 -6.03 -7.48
N MET A 101 7.64 -6.67 -7.94
CA MET A 101 7.70 -7.69 -8.99
C MET A 101 8.00 -7.11 -10.38
N LEU A 102 7.90 -5.80 -10.56
CA LEU A 102 8.32 -5.11 -11.78
C LEU A 102 9.85 -4.94 -11.86
N TRP A 103 10.56 -5.13 -10.73
CA TRP A 103 12.01 -4.99 -10.71
C TRP A 103 12.67 -6.17 -11.42
N THR A 104 13.76 -5.88 -12.12
CA THR A 104 14.62 -6.93 -12.68
C THR A 104 15.30 -7.70 -11.54
N ARG A 105 15.70 -8.94 -11.82
CA ARG A 105 16.38 -9.80 -10.83
C ARG A 105 17.70 -9.18 -10.35
N GLU A 106 18.38 -8.45 -11.22
CA GLU A 106 19.65 -7.76 -10.96
C GLU A 106 19.46 -6.30 -10.53
N SER A 107 18.23 -5.91 -10.17
CA SER A 107 17.89 -4.55 -9.79
C SER A 107 18.72 -4.06 -8.60
N LYS A 108 19.25 -2.83 -8.73
CA LYS A 108 19.91 -2.09 -7.64
C LYS A 108 18.94 -1.21 -6.86
N ASN A 109 17.65 -1.24 -7.22
CA ASN A 109 16.63 -0.42 -6.58
C ASN A 109 16.54 -0.74 -5.09
N ARG A 110 16.13 0.26 -4.32
CA ARG A 110 16.04 0.14 -2.86
C ARG A 110 14.71 0.65 -2.38
N ILE A 111 14.21 0.02 -1.32
CA ILE A 111 13.08 0.53 -0.56
C ILE A 111 13.62 1.38 0.58
N LEU A 112 13.16 2.61 0.67
CA LEU A 112 13.43 3.50 1.78
C LEU A 112 12.16 3.68 2.62
N PHE A 113 12.37 3.87 3.92
CA PHE A 113 11.36 4.35 4.86
C PHE A 113 11.78 5.73 5.33
N ALA A 114 11.05 6.75 4.91
CA ALA A 114 11.47 8.14 5.09
C ALA A 114 10.28 9.09 5.20
N GLU A 115 10.53 10.25 5.82
CA GLU A 115 9.59 11.36 5.78
C GLU A 115 9.61 12.02 4.40
N ARG A 116 8.41 12.29 3.86
CA ARG A 116 8.13 12.99 2.61
C ARG A 116 7.00 13.98 2.85
N PRO A 117 7.30 15.19 3.35
CA PRO A 117 6.27 16.20 3.64
C PRO A 117 5.50 16.65 2.39
N ASP A 118 6.13 16.56 1.22
CA ASP A 118 5.57 16.80 -0.10
C ASP A 118 4.36 15.89 -0.39
N LYS A 119 4.37 14.63 0.06
CA LYS A 119 3.25 13.67 -0.07
C LYS A 119 1.91 14.24 0.40
N ILE A 120 1.94 15.06 1.45
CA ILE A 120 0.73 15.64 2.06
C ILE A 120 0.55 17.13 1.80
N SER A 121 1.48 17.74 1.06
CA SER A 121 1.52 19.20 0.89
C SER A 121 0.27 19.73 0.21
N LEU A 122 -0.26 18.98 -0.78
CA LEU A 122 -1.52 19.31 -1.45
C LEU A 122 -2.70 19.35 -0.48
N PHE A 123 -2.78 18.41 0.45
CA PHE A 123 -3.89 18.36 1.42
C PHE A 123 -3.73 19.42 2.53
N GLN A 124 -2.49 19.77 2.87
CA GLN A 124 -2.21 20.79 3.88
C GLN A 124 -2.37 22.23 3.36
N ASN A 125 -2.09 22.46 2.08
CA ASN A 125 -2.12 23.78 1.45
C ASN A 125 -2.78 23.69 0.07
N PRO A 126 -4.04 23.23 -0.05
CA PRO A 126 -4.68 22.98 -1.34
C PRO A 126 -4.71 24.21 -2.23
N GLU A 127 -4.76 25.41 -1.64
CA GLU A 127 -4.75 26.67 -2.37
C GLU A 127 -3.47 26.92 -3.19
N LYS A 128 -2.36 26.29 -2.83
CA LYS A 128 -1.09 26.38 -3.57
C LYS A 128 -1.08 25.50 -4.81
N PHE A 129 -1.96 24.51 -4.90
CA PHE A 129 -1.96 23.49 -5.95
C PHE A 129 -3.21 23.53 -6.83
N LEU A 130 -4.36 23.87 -6.25
CA LEU A 130 -5.67 23.77 -6.91
C LEU A 130 -6.21 25.12 -7.42
N LEU A 131 -5.64 26.24 -6.98
CA LEU A 131 -6.04 27.56 -7.48
C LEU A 131 -5.26 27.92 -8.74
N THR A 132 -5.98 28.42 -9.73
CA THR A 132 -5.43 28.98 -10.97
C THR A 132 -5.02 30.45 -10.77
N GLU A 133 -4.46 31.08 -11.80
CA GLU A 133 -4.19 32.53 -11.78
C GLU A 133 -5.49 33.35 -11.66
N ASP A 134 -6.58 32.87 -12.27
CA ASP A 134 -7.88 33.53 -12.26
C ASP A 134 -8.51 33.53 -10.86
N ASP A 135 -8.35 32.44 -10.11
CA ASP A 135 -8.86 32.34 -8.73
C ASP A 135 -8.11 33.27 -7.75
N ARG A 136 -6.84 33.57 -8.03
CA ARG A 136 -6.00 34.41 -7.18
C ARG A 136 -6.32 35.90 -7.31
N GLY A 137 -6.94 36.32 -8.43
CA GLY A 137 -7.42 37.69 -8.64
C GLY A 137 -8.68 38.05 -7.84
N MET A 138 -9.51 37.07 -7.47
CA MET A 138 -10.73 37.30 -6.68
C MET A 138 -10.47 37.61 -5.19
N LYS A 139 -9.26 37.38 -4.68
CA LYS A 139 -8.91 37.66 -3.27
C LYS A 139 -8.86 39.16 -2.91
N ILE A 140 -9.00 40.08 -3.86
CA ILE A 140 -8.90 41.54 -3.62
C ILE A 140 -10.27 42.21 -3.38
N LEU A 141 -11.39 41.47 -3.39
CA LEU A 141 -12.74 42.08 -3.34
C LEU A 141 -13.64 41.61 -2.18
N ILE A 142 -13.08 41.22 -1.03
CA ILE A 142 -13.86 40.97 0.20
C ILE A 142 -13.28 41.73 1.38
#